data_AF-A0A1I4WAA0-F1
#
_entry.id   AF-A0A1I4WAA0-F1
#
_cell.length_a   1.000
_cell.length_b   1.000
_cell.length_c   1.000
_cell.angle_alpha   90.00
_cell.angle_beta   90.00
_cell.angle_gamma   90.00
#
_symmetry.space_group_name_H-M   'P 1'
#
loop_
_entity.id
_entity.type
_entity.pdbx_description
1 polymer ?
#
loop_
_entity_poly.entity_id
_entity_poly.type
_entity_poly.pdbx_seq_one_letter_code
_entity_poly.pdbx_strand_id
1 'polypeptide(L)'
;MTKVVLYSILFLSIFQFDKSTEISYQLKNEKLVYHLKMKNGKQLTVCIDKDDKYIVYRYGSKNKIELEYPKEKDLSSFQKFEYSGWSRGGGIKNSAMKLKYLAFTNNGIKYVIYDTYFSEVNKLEAGIKVMESENKVTDLKGLKKSAKGNLSDLKDKVKEGDELYD
;
A
#
# COMPACT_ATOMS: atom_id res chain seq x y z
N MET A 1 -0.63 27.00 -66.92
CA MET A 1 -1.44 26.91 -65.69
C MET A 1 -0.84 25.83 -64.80
N THR A 2 -0.04 26.26 -63.83
CA THR A 2 0.83 25.37 -63.04
C THR A 2 0.08 24.87 -61.82
N LYS A 3 0.04 23.55 -61.63
CA LYS A 3 -0.61 22.87 -60.50
C LYS A 3 0.09 23.21 -59.18
N VAL A 4 -0.67 23.64 -58.18
CA VAL A 4 -0.20 23.72 -56.79
C VAL A 4 -0.75 22.50 -56.05
N VAL A 5 0.14 21.61 -55.61
CA VAL A 5 -0.19 20.46 -54.77
C VAL A 5 -0.04 20.91 -53.32
N LEU A 6 -1.16 20.94 -52.58
CA LEU A 6 -1.19 21.23 -51.14
C LEU A 6 -0.79 19.96 -50.37
N TYR A 7 0.40 19.97 -49.75
CA TYR A 7 0.76 18.94 -48.76
C TYR A 7 0.22 19.35 -47.38
N SER A 8 -0.83 18.68 -46.91
CA SER A 8 -1.28 18.79 -45.52
C SER A 8 -0.41 17.88 -44.64
N ILE A 9 0.52 18.46 -43.89
CA ILE A 9 1.31 17.75 -42.88
C ILE A 9 0.48 17.70 -41.60
N LEU A 10 -0.15 16.55 -41.35
CA LEU A 10 -0.82 16.26 -40.08
C LEU A 10 0.26 15.93 -39.03
N PHE A 11 0.70 16.93 -38.27
CA PHE A 11 1.57 16.72 -37.10
C PHE A 11 0.74 16.08 -35.99
N LEU A 12 0.57 14.75 -36.05
CA LEU A 12 -0.02 13.98 -34.96
C LEU A 12 1.02 13.97 -33.83
N SER A 13 0.90 14.92 -32.91
CA SER A 13 1.65 14.94 -31.66
C SER A 13 1.32 13.66 -30.90
N ILE A 14 2.21 12.68 -31.03
CA ILE A 14 2.24 11.50 -30.19
C ILE A 14 2.48 12.04 -28.78
N PHE A 15 1.40 12.27 -28.02
CA PHE A 15 1.49 12.40 -26.58
C PHE A 15 2.15 11.10 -26.12
N GLN A 16 3.46 11.16 -25.89
CA GLN A 16 4.14 10.13 -25.15
C GLN A 16 3.52 10.19 -23.77
N PHE A 17 2.51 9.34 -23.55
CA PHE A 17 2.05 9.01 -22.23
C PHE A 17 3.26 8.38 -21.57
N ASP A 18 4.02 9.21 -20.88
CA ASP A 18 5.17 8.80 -20.11
C ASP A 18 4.61 7.77 -19.14
N LYS A 19 4.87 6.50 -19.45
CA LYS A 19 4.24 5.35 -18.83
C LYS A 19 4.87 5.29 -17.45
N SER A 20 4.33 6.11 -16.54
CA SER A 20 4.95 6.48 -15.29
C SER A 20 5.53 5.21 -14.68
N THR A 21 6.85 5.09 -14.68
CA THR A 21 7.52 3.99 -14.02
C THR A 21 6.99 4.02 -12.61
N GLU A 22 6.25 2.98 -12.26
CA GLU A 22 5.53 2.95 -11.01
C GLU A 22 6.57 2.77 -9.92
N ILE A 23 6.95 3.88 -9.28
CA ILE A 23 8.03 3.90 -8.31
C ILE A 23 7.50 3.23 -7.04
N SER A 24 7.58 1.92 -6.92
CA SER A 24 7.57 1.30 -5.59
C SER A 24 8.89 1.69 -4.89
N TYR A 25 8.88 1.96 -3.59
CA TYR A 25 10.12 2.13 -2.83
C TYR A 25 10.87 0.81 -2.60
N GLN A 26 10.67 -0.18 -3.47
CA GLN A 26 11.28 -1.50 -3.42
C GLN A 26 12.73 -1.40 -3.90
N LEU A 27 13.66 -1.89 -3.09
CA LEU A 27 15.06 -2.01 -3.49
C LEU A 27 15.30 -3.28 -4.32
N LYS A 28 16.42 -3.34 -5.03
CA LYS A 28 16.74 -4.48 -5.92
C LYS A 28 16.83 -5.83 -5.19
N ASN A 29 17.29 -5.81 -3.93
CA ASN A 29 17.39 -6.99 -3.06
C ASN A 29 16.06 -7.34 -2.38
N GLU A 30 15.00 -6.57 -2.60
CA GLU A 30 13.72 -6.76 -1.91
C GLU A 30 12.67 -7.36 -2.84
N LYS A 31 11.72 -8.07 -2.24
CA LYS A 31 10.44 -8.50 -2.81
C LYS A 31 9.34 -7.57 -2.29
N LEU A 32 8.52 -7.05 -3.20
CA LEU A 32 7.32 -6.30 -2.84
C LEU A 32 6.28 -7.23 -2.22
N VAL A 33 5.81 -6.89 -1.03
CA VAL A 33 4.70 -7.59 -0.35
C VAL A 33 3.40 -6.83 -0.54
N TYR A 34 3.43 -5.52 -0.35
CA TYR A 34 2.25 -4.67 -0.50
C TYR A 34 2.63 -3.28 -1.01
N HIS A 35 1.83 -2.72 -1.90
CA HIS A 35 1.95 -1.35 -2.39
C HIS A 35 0.57 -0.72 -2.51
N LEU A 36 0.48 0.57 -2.19
CA LEU A 36 -0.76 1.34 -2.35
C LEU A 36 -0.43 2.80 -2.64
N LYS A 37 -1.09 3.37 -3.66
CA LYS A 37 -1.10 4.82 -3.89
C LYS A 37 -2.14 5.47 -2.99
N MET A 38 -1.79 6.62 -2.44
CA MET A 38 -2.61 7.38 -1.49
C MET A 38 -3.37 8.50 -2.21
N LYS A 39 -4.54 8.88 -1.69
CA LYS A 39 -5.33 9.97 -2.29
C LYS A 39 -4.62 11.32 -2.28
N ASN A 40 -3.69 11.52 -1.34
CA ASN A 40 -2.86 12.73 -1.24
C ASN A 40 -1.64 12.73 -2.18
N GLY A 41 -1.56 11.81 -3.15
CA GLY A 41 -0.45 11.70 -4.11
C GLY A 41 0.81 11.01 -3.57
N LYS A 42 0.79 10.57 -2.30
CA LYS A 42 1.85 9.76 -1.69
C LYS A 42 1.63 8.28 -2.00
N GLN A 43 2.53 7.44 -1.53
CA GLN A 43 2.43 5.99 -1.64
C GLN A 43 3.04 5.32 -0.43
N LEU A 44 2.63 4.08 -0.17
CA LEU A 44 3.27 3.19 0.78
C LEU A 44 3.73 1.91 0.09
N THR A 45 4.77 1.30 0.64
CA THR A 45 5.23 -0.04 0.27
C THR A 45 5.67 -0.81 1.50
N VAL A 46 5.33 -2.10 1.54
CA VAL A 46 5.92 -3.09 2.45
C VAL A 46 6.74 -4.05 1.61
N CYS A 47 7.99 -4.23 1.97
CA CYS A 47 8.94 -5.09 1.28
C CYS A 47 9.63 -6.03 2.25
N ILE A 48 10.03 -7.21 1.77
CA ILE A 48 10.87 -8.16 2.49
C ILE A 48 12.13 -8.39 1.66
N ASP A 49 13.29 -8.46 2.30
CA ASP A 49 14.53 -8.87 1.62
C ASP A 49 14.38 -10.26 0.97
N LYS A 50 14.96 -10.47 -0.20
CA LYS A 50 14.79 -11.73 -0.96
C LYS A 50 15.33 -12.96 -0.22
N ASP A 51 16.25 -12.77 0.72
CA ASP A 51 16.78 -13.83 1.57
C ASP A 51 16.10 -13.84 2.96
N ASP A 52 14.92 -13.23 3.10
CA ASP A 52 14.15 -13.09 4.35
C ASP A 52 14.96 -12.46 5.50
N LYS A 53 15.94 -11.60 5.18
CA LYS A 53 16.81 -10.94 6.18
C LYS A 53 16.12 -9.83 6.96
N TYR A 54 15.15 -9.15 6.37
CA TYR A 54 14.40 -8.08 7.01
C TYR A 54 13.06 -7.81 6.33
N ILE A 55 12.16 -7.15 7.04
CA ILE A 55 10.95 -6.50 6.53
C ILE A 55 11.07 -4.97 6.71
N VAL A 56 10.54 -4.20 5.76
CA VAL A 56 10.53 -2.75 5.80
C VAL A 56 9.24 -2.16 5.23
N TYR A 57 8.73 -1.16 5.93
CA TYR A 57 7.67 -0.26 5.51
C TYR A 57 8.27 1.07 5.06
N ARG A 58 7.75 1.63 3.96
CA ARG A 58 8.10 2.97 3.47
C ARG A 58 6.86 3.73 3.07
N TYR A 59 6.82 5.02 3.37
CA TYR A 59 5.77 5.95 2.97
C TYR A 59 6.38 7.29 2.54
N GLY A 60 5.79 7.92 1.53
CA GLY A 60 6.19 9.27 1.13
C GLY A 60 5.68 9.69 -0.24
N SER A 61 6.29 10.74 -0.78
CA SER A 61 6.05 11.24 -2.14
C SER A 61 6.93 10.54 -3.18
N LYS A 62 6.62 10.70 -4.47
CA LYS A 62 7.37 10.11 -5.59
C LYS A 62 8.90 10.22 -5.45
N ASN A 63 9.39 11.34 -4.93
CA ASN A 63 10.81 11.67 -4.88
C ASN A 63 11.43 11.59 -3.48
N LYS A 64 10.64 11.31 -2.43
CA LYS A 64 11.11 11.35 -1.05
C LYS A 64 10.36 10.34 -0.18
N ILE A 65 11.12 9.45 0.44
CA ILE A 65 10.63 8.66 1.57
C ILE A 65 10.53 9.60 2.78
N GLU A 66 9.35 9.66 3.36
CA GLU A 66 9.01 10.51 4.52
C GLU A 66 9.00 9.70 5.81
N LEU A 67 8.72 8.40 5.71
CA LEU A 67 8.80 7.46 6.81
C LEU A 67 9.35 6.12 6.28
N GLU A 68 10.43 5.65 6.87
CA GLU A 68 10.94 4.28 6.73
C GLU A 68 10.93 3.63 8.11
N TYR A 69 10.43 2.40 8.20
CA TYR A 69 10.40 1.65 9.45
C TYR A 69 10.55 0.15 9.18
N PRO A 70 11.28 -0.59 10.03
CA PRO A 70 12.18 -0.10 11.08
C PRO A 70 13.46 0.49 10.49
N LYS A 71 14.19 1.25 11.32
CA LYS A 71 15.51 1.78 10.96
C LYS A 71 16.54 0.66 10.74
N GLU A 72 16.58 -0.30 11.68
CA GLU A 72 17.45 -1.47 11.59
C GLU A 72 16.84 -2.54 10.68
N LYS A 73 17.58 -2.92 9.64
CA LYS A 73 17.18 -3.88 8.59
C LYS A 73 17.86 -5.22 8.81
N ASP A 74 17.40 -5.94 9.83
CA ASP A 74 17.87 -7.27 10.22
C ASP A 74 16.69 -8.16 10.61
N LEU A 75 16.96 -9.39 11.07
CA LEU A 75 15.93 -10.37 11.45
C LEU A 75 15.03 -9.88 12.59
N SER A 76 15.48 -8.94 13.43
CA SER A 76 14.64 -8.36 14.50
C SER A 76 13.49 -7.51 13.93
N SER A 77 13.60 -7.06 12.68
CA SER A 77 12.56 -6.25 12.02
C SER A 77 11.20 -6.94 11.98
N PHE A 78 11.15 -8.26 11.79
CA PHE A 78 9.88 -9.01 11.76
C PHE A 78 9.11 -8.96 13.08
N GLN A 79 9.83 -8.85 14.20
CA GLN A 79 9.24 -8.75 15.54
C GLN A 79 8.71 -7.34 15.84
N LYS A 80 8.89 -6.38 14.94
CA LYS A 80 8.45 -4.98 15.08
C LYS A 80 7.11 -4.72 14.39
N PHE A 81 6.55 -5.72 13.72
CA PHE A 81 5.26 -5.66 13.06
C PHE A 81 4.33 -6.73 13.61
N GLU A 82 3.04 -6.44 13.57
CA GLU A 82 1.95 -7.34 13.92
C GLU A 82 0.99 -7.45 12.74
N TYR A 83 0.68 -8.67 12.33
CA TYR A 83 -0.34 -8.97 11.35
C TYR A 83 -1.60 -9.44 12.06
N SER A 84 -2.72 -8.79 11.80
CA SER A 84 -4.03 -9.24 12.22
C SER A 84 -4.96 -9.33 11.02
N GLY A 85 -5.89 -10.28 11.06
CA GLY A 85 -6.82 -10.47 9.97
C GLY A 85 -8.03 -11.27 10.37
N TRP A 86 -9.16 -10.95 9.74
CA TRP A 86 -10.42 -11.64 9.95
C TRP A 86 -11.13 -11.85 8.62
N SER A 87 -11.77 -13.00 8.45
CA SER A 87 -12.58 -13.23 7.26
C SER A 87 -13.84 -14.01 7.58
N ARG A 88 -14.96 -13.55 7.00
CA ARG A 88 -16.26 -14.22 7.05
C ARG A 88 -16.79 -14.30 5.62
N GLY A 89 -17.12 -15.51 5.15
CA GLY A 89 -17.73 -15.75 3.84
C GLY A 89 -19.27 -15.58 3.84
N GLY A 90 -19.93 -15.96 2.74
CA GLY A 90 -21.41 -16.03 2.67
C GLY A 90 -22.11 -14.83 2.04
N GLY A 91 -21.37 -13.93 1.39
CA GLY A 91 -21.91 -12.76 0.68
C GLY A 91 -22.67 -11.79 1.58
N ILE A 92 -23.53 -10.96 0.98
CA ILE A 92 -24.31 -9.94 1.68
C ILE A 92 -25.17 -10.55 2.80
N LYS A 93 -25.76 -11.72 2.56
CA LYS A 93 -26.65 -12.41 3.53
C LYS A 93 -25.95 -12.80 4.84
N ASN A 94 -24.63 -12.99 4.80
CA ASN A 94 -23.84 -13.32 5.98
C ASN A 94 -22.86 -12.19 6.34
N SER A 95 -23.12 -10.98 5.82
CA SER A 95 -22.31 -9.79 6.10
C SER A 95 -20.82 -10.10 5.91
N ALA A 96 -20.50 -10.72 4.78
CA ALA A 96 -19.17 -11.21 4.46
C ALA A 96 -18.15 -10.07 4.52
N MET A 97 -16.98 -10.37 5.07
CA MET A 97 -15.91 -9.40 5.21
C MET A 97 -14.55 -10.06 5.05
N LYS A 98 -13.57 -9.26 4.65
CA LYS A 98 -12.15 -9.62 4.62
C LYS A 98 -11.38 -8.44 5.16
N LEU A 99 -10.79 -8.61 6.33
CA LEU A 99 -10.06 -7.58 7.06
C LEU A 99 -8.61 -8.02 7.15
N LYS A 100 -7.69 -7.14 6.82
CA LYS A 100 -6.25 -7.40 6.87
C LYS A 100 -5.56 -6.14 7.35
N TYR A 101 -4.70 -6.30 8.35
CA TYR A 101 -3.95 -5.20 8.93
C TYR A 101 -2.50 -5.58 9.11
N LEU A 102 -1.63 -4.59 8.98
CA LEU A 102 -0.25 -4.63 9.43
C LEU A 102 -0.05 -3.44 10.35
N ALA A 103 0.24 -3.70 11.61
CA ALA A 103 0.45 -2.69 12.63
C ALA A 103 1.92 -2.61 13.04
N PHE A 104 2.39 -1.42 13.37
CA PHE A 104 3.65 -1.19 14.07
C PHE A 104 3.60 0.12 14.84
N THR A 105 4.48 0.28 15.83
CA THR A 105 4.62 1.54 16.58
C THR A 105 5.98 2.17 16.30
N ASN A 106 5.99 3.45 15.96
CA ASN A 106 7.20 4.24 15.79
C ASN A 106 7.10 5.52 16.63
N ASN A 107 8.04 5.73 17.56
CA ASN A 107 8.06 6.87 18.49
C ASN A 107 6.73 7.09 19.24
N GLY A 108 6.11 6.00 19.72
CA GLY A 108 4.85 6.04 20.46
C GLY A 108 3.59 6.20 19.61
N ILE A 109 3.71 6.37 18.29
CA ILE A 109 2.58 6.46 17.36
C ILE A 109 2.37 5.10 16.70
N LYS A 110 1.14 4.57 16.78
CA LYS A 110 0.75 3.32 16.11
C LYS A 110 0.31 3.62 14.67
N TYR A 111 0.87 2.87 13.73
CA TYR A 111 0.55 2.92 12.31
C TYR A 111 -0.09 1.61 11.92
N VAL A 112 -1.27 1.68 11.31
CA VAL A 112 -2.03 0.49 10.86
C VAL A 112 -2.28 0.61 9.37
N ILE A 113 -1.56 -0.18 8.57
CA ILE A 113 -1.90 -0.37 7.17
C ILE A 113 -3.10 -1.31 7.12
N TYR A 114 -4.17 -0.92 6.42
CA TYR A 114 -5.36 -1.73 6.29
C TYR A 114 -5.71 -2.00 4.82
N ASP A 115 -6.27 -3.18 4.56
CA ASP A 115 -6.87 -3.59 3.28
C ASP A 115 -8.14 -4.40 3.57
N THR A 116 -9.30 -3.77 3.42
CA THR A 116 -10.56 -4.24 3.99
C THR A 116 -11.67 -4.31 2.94
N TYR A 117 -12.56 -5.27 3.13
CA TYR A 117 -13.75 -5.49 2.32
C TYR A 117 -14.96 -5.79 3.21
N PHE A 118 -16.07 -5.11 2.94
CA PHE A 118 -17.37 -5.34 3.57
C PHE A 118 -18.44 -5.54 2.49
N SER A 119 -19.11 -6.69 2.46
CA SER A 119 -20.08 -7.00 1.40
C SER A 119 -21.39 -6.22 1.54
N GLU A 120 -21.83 -5.92 2.77
CA GLU A 120 -23.13 -5.25 3.04
C GLU A 120 -23.25 -3.91 2.31
N VAL A 121 -22.16 -3.16 2.30
CA VAL A 121 -22.05 -1.84 1.66
C VAL A 121 -21.18 -1.88 0.39
N ASN A 122 -20.79 -3.08 -0.05
CA ASN A 122 -19.84 -3.31 -1.14
C ASN A 122 -18.63 -2.37 -1.10
N LYS A 123 -18.04 -2.24 0.09
CA LYS A 123 -17.00 -1.24 0.37
C LYS A 123 -15.64 -1.92 0.40
N LEU A 124 -14.75 -1.45 -0.47
CA LEU A 124 -13.35 -1.85 -0.55
C LEU A 124 -12.50 -0.65 -0.13
N GLU A 125 -11.78 -0.76 0.98
CA GLU A 125 -10.92 0.31 1.47
C GLU A 125 -9.49 -0.19 1.68
N ALA A 126 -8.55 0.73 1.53
CA ALA A 126 -7.19 0.52 1.96
C ALA A 126 -6.60 1.87 2.34
N GLY A 127 -5.63 1.88 3.25
CA GLY A 127 -5.03 3.11 3.73
C GLY A 127 -4.12 2.88 4.93
N ILE A 128 -3.89 3.96 5.68
CA ILE A 128 -3.12 3.94 6.92
C ILE A 128 -3.92 4.66 7.99
N LYS A 129 -4.17 4.02 9.14
CA LYS A 129 -4.59 4.72 10.35
C LYS A 129 -3.34 5.10 11.15
N VAL A 130 -3.23 6.38 11.49
CA VAL A 130 -2.18 6.94 12.34
C VAL A 130 -2.80 7.28 13.68
N MET A 131 -2.45 6.52 14.71
CA MET A 131 -3.07 6.55 16.03
C MET A 131 -2.05 7.11 17.03
N GLU A 132 -2.22 8.36 17.43
CA GLU A 132 -1.41 8.99 18.47
C GLU A 132 -1.94 8.67 19.88
N SER A 133 -3.25 8.39 19.98
CA SER A 133 -3.95 7.87 21.15
C SER A 133 -5.31 7.30 20.70
N GLU A 134 -6.06 6.65 21.58
CA GLU A 134 -7.40 6.11 21.27
C GLU A 134 -8.35 7.16 20.68
N ASN A 135 -8.25 8.41 21.12
CA ASN A 135 -9.11 9.51 20.67
C ASN A 135 -8.51 10.36 19.54
N LYS A 136 -7.27 10.09 19.12
CA LYS A 136 -6.57 10.86 18.09
C LYS A 136 -6.09 9.95 16.97
N VAL A 137 -7.02 9.66 16.07
CA VAL A 137 -6.81 8.81 14.90
C VAL A 137 -6.95 9.63 13.61
N THR A 138 -5.91 9.62 12.79
CA THR A 138 -5.95 10.17 11.42
C THR A 138 -6.01 9.03 10.41
N ASP A 139 -7.01 9.05 9.53
CA ASP A 139 -7.17 8.04 8.48
C ASP A 139 -6.70 8.57 7.12
N LEU A 140 -5.54 8.08 6.68
CA LEU A 140 -4.97 8.38 5.37
C LEU A 140 -5.51 7.40 4.34
N LYS A 141 -6.49 7.85 3.55
CA LYS A 141 -7.17 7.02 2.55
C LYS A 141 -6.29 6.72 1.34
N GLY A 142 -6.23 5.44 0.99
CA GLY A 142 -5.63 4.92 -0.23
C GLY A 142 -6.58 4.90 -1.43
N LEU A 143 -5.99 4.71 -2.61
CA LEU A 143 -6.68 4.36 -3.85
C LEU A 143 -6.67 2.84 -4.00
N LYS A 144 -7.66 2.16 -3.42
CA LYS A 144 -7.68 0.68 -3.34
C LYS A 144 -7.46 -0.03 -4.69
N LYS A 145 -7.93 0.53 -5.81
CA LYS A 145 -7.69 0.00 -7.17
C LYS A 145 -6.21 -0.04 -7.58
N SER A 146 -5.34 0.71 -6.90
CA SER A 146 -3.89 0.73 -7.12
C SER A 146 -3.13 -0.29 -6.27
N ALA A 147 -3.81 -1.00 -5.37
CA ALA A 147 -3.17 -1.94 -4.49
C ALA A 147 -2.48 -3.06 -5.28
N LYS A 148 -1.24 -3.37 -4.93
CA LYS A 148 -0.49 -4.52 -5.45
C LYS A 148 0.02 -5.38 -4.30
N GLY A 149 0.07 -6.69 -4.52
CA GLY A 149 0.42 -7.65 -3.48
C GLY A 149 -0.71 -7.81 -2.47
N ASN A 150 -0.39 -8.41 -1.31
CA ASN A 150 -1.39 -8.77 -0.32
C ASN A 150 -0.79 -8.81 1.10
N LEU A 151 -1.40 -8.09 2.05
CA LEU A 151 -0.96 -8.09 3.44
C LEU A 151 -1.01 -9.49 4.10
N SER A 152 -1.86 -10.41 3.63
CA SER A 152 -1.89 -11.78 4.17
C SER A 152 -0.61 -12.56 3.91
N ASP A 153 0.26 -12.10 2.99
CA ASP A 153 1.56 -12.72 2.74
C ASP A 153 2.53 -12.50 3.93
N LEU A 154 2.14 -11.67 4.90
CA LEU A 154 2.85 -11.45 6.17
C LEU A 154 2.35 -12.34 7.30
N LYS A 155 1.24 -13.07 7.09
CA LYS A 155 0.77 -14.06 8.05
C LYS A 155 1.90 -15.08 8.26
N ASP A 156 2.17 -15.42 9.51
CA ASP A 156 3.26 -16.33 9.94
C ASP A 156 4.69 -15.83 9.69
N LYS A 157 4.87 -14.61 9.12
CA LYS A 157 6.19 -13.96 8.96
C LYS A 157 6.48 -12.90 10.01
N VAL A 158 5.43 -12.25 10.54
CA VAL A 158 5.51 -11.26 11.62
C VAL A 158 4.70 -11.74 12.81
N LYS A 159 4.69 -10.99 13.91
CA LYS A 159 3.88 -11.37 15.09
C LYS A 159 2.40 -11.45 14.72
N GLU A 160 1.70 -12.41 15.28
CA GLU A 160 0.24 -12.45 15.21
C GLU A 160 -0.32 -11.37 16.15
N GLY A 161 -1.29 -10.61 15.66
CA GLY A 161 -2.05 -9.63 16.43
C GLY A 161 -3.54 -9.97 16.43
N ASP A 162 -4.22 -9.59 17.51
CA ASP A 162 -5.64 -9.89 17.73
C ASP A 162 -6.57 -8.69 17.46
N GLU A 163 -5.99 -7.49 17.31
CA GLU A 163 -6.74 -6.25 17.17
C GLU A 163 -7.28 -6.07 15.75
N LEU A 164 -8.58 -5.78 15.65
CA LEU A 164 -9.23 -5.31 14.42
C LEU A 164 -9.41 -3.79 14.53
N TYR A 165 -9.22 -3.07 13.42
CA TYR A 165 -9.12 -1.60 13.42
C TYR A 165 -10.25 -0.91 12.64
N ASP A 166 -11.34 -1.61 12.29
CA ASP A 166 -12.50 -1.05 11.58
C ASP A 166 -13.66 -0.67 12.49
#